data_AF-A0A6P1W0L0-F1
#
_entry.id   AF-A0A6P1W0L0-F1
#
_cell.length_a   1.000
_cell.length_b   1.000
_cell.length_c   1.000
_cell.angle_alpha   90.00
_cell.angle_beta   90.00
_cell.angle_gamma   90.00
#
_symmetry.space_group_name_H-M   'P 1'
#
loop_
_entity.id
_entity.type
_entity.pdbx_description
1 polymer ?
#
loop_
_entity_poly.entity_id
_entity_poly.type
_entity_poly.pdbx_seq_one_letter_code
_entity_poly.pdbx_strand_id
1 'polypeptide(L)'
;MAKTKELSVSTESTDVQVIDKDYVQFQLARLFNALADATDDPAIATDIIEKIADGIKADPAFSKQILTPENIAKAYELKAKADKGTIKLTDVEQAFPRLAQQIPFWSLLKSFKF
;
A
#
# COMPACT_ATOMS: atom_id res chain seq x y z
N MET A 1 -3.03 -50.32 18.09
CA MET A 1 -4.18 -49.58 17.54
C MET A 1 -4.03 -48.12 17.98
N ALA A 2 -3.61 -47.26 17.06
CA ALA A 2 -3.27 -45.87 17.36
C ALA A 2 -4.54 -45.00 17.40
N LYS A 3 -4.63 -44.15 18.43
CA LYS A 3 -5.65 -43.10 18.58
C LYS A 3 -5.45 -42.04 17.49
N THR A 4 -6.42 -41.91 16.58
CA THR A 4 -6.49 -40.75 15.68
C THR A 4 -6.99 -39.56 16.50
N LYS A 5 -6.12 -38.57 16.69
CA LYS A 5 -6.43 -37.29 17.33
C LYS A 5 -6.95 -36.39 16.21
N GLU A 6 -8.24 -36.10 16.20
CA GLU A 6 -8.84 -35.11 15.30
C GLU A 6 -8.23 -33.74 15.63
N LEU A 7 -7.49 -33.18 14.67
CA LEU A 7 -7.11 -31.77 14.69
C LEU A 7 -8.35 -30.97 14.29
N SER A 8 -9.05 -30.42 15.29
CA SER A 8 -10.00 -29.35 15.09
C SER A 8 -9.24 -28.14 14.58
N VAL A 9 -9.34 -27.89 13.27
CA VAL A 9 -8.89 -26.65 12.66
C VAL A 9 -9.83 -25.56 13.17
N SER A 10 -9.34 -24.76 14.11
CA SER A 10 -9.99 -23.51 14.48
C SER A 10 -10.02 -22.63 13.23
N THR A 11 -11.16 -22.56 12.55
CA THR A 11 -11.48 -21.48 11.62
C THR A 11 -11.51 -20.20 12.44
N GLU A 12 -10.40 -19.46 12.44
CA GLU A 12 -10.40 -18.05 12.85
C GLU A 12 -11.47 -17.37 12.00
N SER A 13 -12.54 -16.95 12.68
CA SER A 13 -13.58 -16.08 12.13
C SER A 13 -12.89 -14.83 11.60
N THR A 14 -12.68 -14.79 10.29
CA THR A 14 -12.29 -13.58 9.59
C THR A 14 -13.48 -12.64 9.75
N ASP A 15 -13.40 -11.69 10.68
CA ASP A 15 -14.34 -10.58 10.77
C ASP A 15 -14.45 -9.96 9.37
N VAL A 16 -15.56 -10.24 8.69
CA VAL A 16 -15.83 -9.66 7.38
C VAL A 16 -16.13 -8.19 7.64
N GLN A 17 -15.10 -7.36 7.52
CA GLN A 17 -15.28 -5.91 7.61
C GLN A 17 -16.28 -5.50 6.53
N VAL A 18 -17.45 -5.04 6.94
CA VAL A 18 -18.47 -4.54 6.02
C VAL A 18 -17.93 -3.26 5.40
N ILE A 19 -17.62 -3.33 4.10
CA ILE A 19 -17.19 -2.16 3.33
C ILE A 19 -18.45 -1.47 2.81
N ASP A 20 -18.95 -0.51 3.57
CA ASP A 20 -20.06 0.36 3.18
C ASP A 20 -19.56 1.74 2.68
N LYS A 21 -20.50 2.57 2.22
CA LYS A 21 -20.19 3.91 1.70
C LYS A 21 -19.53 4.80 2.77
N ASP A 22 -20.00 4.74 4.00
CA ASP A 22 -19.52 5.61 5.08
C ASP A 22 -18.11 5.22 5.50
N TYR A 23 -17.83 3.91 5.55
CA TYR A 23 -16.50 3.37 5.77
C TYR A 23 -15.52 3.80 4.66
N VAL A 24 -15.92 3.70 3.38
CA VAL A 24 -15.07 4.14 2.26
C VAL A 24 -14.81 5.64 2.33
N GLN A 25 -15.84 6.45 2.60
CA GLN A 25 -15.67 7.91 2.77
C GLN A 25 -14.75 8.25 3.93
N PHE A 26 -14.89 7.54 5.05
CA PHE A 26 -14.01 7.69 6.20
C PHE A 26 -12.54 7.38 5.86
N GLN A 27 -12.27 6.29 5.14
CA GLN A 27 -10.89 5.97 4.74
C GLN A 27 -10.33 6.97 3.74
N LEU A 28 -11.14 7.48 2.80
CA LEU A 28 -10.72 8.52 1.87
C LEU A 28 -10.38 9.84 2.60
N ALA A 29 -11.20 10.24 3.57
CA ALA A 29 -10.93 11.41 4.40
C ALA A 29 -9.63 11.24 5.21
N ARG A 30 -9.39 10.06 5.79
CA ARG A 30 -8.13 9.75 6.48
C ARG A 30 -6.92 9.85 5.57
N LEU A 31 -7.02 9.30 4.35
CA LEU A 31 -5.95 9.38 3.36
C LEU A 31 -5.67 10.83 2.96
N PHE A 32 -6.73 11.59 2.66
CA PHE A 32 -6.61 13.00 2.30
C PHE A 32 -5.92 13.81 3.40
N ASN A 33 -6.38 13.70 4.65
CA ASN A 33 -5.79 14.45 5.77
C ASN A 33 -4.33 14.07 5.98
N ALA A 34 -3.98 12.78 5.93
CA ALA A 34 -2.60 12.35 6.08
C ALA A 34 -1.67 12.88 4.96
N LEU A 35 -2.18 12.96 3.73
CA LEU A 35 -1.45 13.53 2.60
C LEU A 35 -1.32 15.05 2.72
N ALA A 36 -2.39 15.74 3.15
CA ALA A 36 -2.36 17.17 3.38
C ALA A 36 -1.35 17.52 4.49
N ASP A 37 -1.36 16.78 5.60
CA ASP A 37 -0.39 16.95 6.69
C ASP A 37 1.04 16.67 6.23
N ALA A 38 1.26 15.67 5.36
CA ALA A 38 2.58 15.31 4.87
C ALA A 38 3.13 16.30 3.82
N THR A 39 2.26 17.00 3.09
CA THR A 39 2.63 17.92 2.01
C THR A 39 2.50 19.39 2.40
N ASP A 40 1.88 19.68 3.55
CA ASP A 40 1.46 21.01 4.00
C ASP A 40 0.59 21.76 2.97
N ASP A 41 -0.04 21.03 2.03
CA ASP A 41 -0.86 21.58 0.96
C ASP A 41 -2.03 20.64 0.57
N PRO A 42 -3.27 21.00 0.94
CA PRO A 42 -4.48 20.24 0.56
C PRO A 42 -4.68 20.07 -0.96
N ALA A 43 -4.19 21.00 -1.78
CA ALA A 43 -4.30 20.90 -3.24
C ALA A 43 -3.38 19.80 -3.80
N ILE A 44 -2.16 19.68 -3.27
CA ILE A 44 -1.23 18.60 -3.63
C ILE A 44 -1.80 17.24 -3.20
N ALA A 45 -2.39 17.16 -2.00
CA ALA A 45 -3.05 15.94 -1.54
C ALA A 45 -4.17 15.48 -2.49
N THR A 46 -4.97 16.42 -2.99
CA THR A 46 -6.02 16.14 -3.99
C THR A 46 -5.43 15.62 -5.30
N ASP A 47 -4.42 16.31 -5.85
CA ASP A 47 -3.75 15.92 -7.10
C ASP A 47 -3.12 14.53 -7.00
N ILE A 48 -2.53 14.16 -5.86
CA ILE A 48 -2.00 12.81 -5.62
C ILE A 48 -3.13 11.77 -5.69
N ILE A 49 -4.25 12.01 -5.01
CA ILE A 49 -5.39 11.07 -5.00
C ILE A 49 -5.97 10.92 -6.42
N GLU A 50 -6.11 12.02 -7.16
CA GLU A 50 -6.59 12.00 -8.54
C GLU A 50 -5.64 11.20 -9.45
N LYS A 51 -4.32 11.41 -9.36
CA LYS A 51 -3.33 10.64 -10.12
C LYS A 51 -3.35 9.15 -9.81
N ILE A 52 -3.54 8.77 -8.54
CA ILE A 52 -3.71 7.36 -8.16
C ILE A 52 -4.97 6.78 -8.81
N ALA A 53 -6.09 7.51 -8.74
CA ALA A 53 -7.34 7.07 -9.35
C ALA A 53 -7.23 6.92 -10.87
N ASP A 54 -6.55 7.85 -11.54
CA ASP A 54 -6.33 7.82 -12.98
C ASP A 54 -5.39 6.69 -13.39
N GLY A 55 -4.33 6.41 -12.62
CA GLY A 55 -3.47 5.24 -12.83
C GLY A 55 -4.24 3.93 -12.74
N ILE A 56 -5.14 3.79 -11.75
CA ILE A 56 -5.99 2.61 -11.62
C ILE A 56 -6.96 2.48 -12.80
N LYS A 57 -7.55 3.58 -13.27
CA LYS A 57 -8.44 3.58 -14.44
C LYS A 57 -7.71 3.23 -15.73
N ALA A 58 -6.48 3.72 -15.90
CA ALA A 58 -5.67 3.48 -17.10
C ALA A 58 -5.24 2.01 -17.22
N ASP A 59 -4.86 1.37 -16.10
CA ASP A 59 -4.53 -0.06 -16.07
C ASP A 59 -5.06 -0.75 -14.80
N PRO A 60 -6.34 -1.19 -14.82
CA PRO A 60 -6.94 -1.91 -13.69
C PRO A 60 -6.30 -3.28 -13.44
N ALA A 61 -5.79 -3.94 -14.48
CA ALA A 61 -5.24 -5.29 -14.39
C ALA A 61 -3.89 -5.27 -13.66
N PHE A 62 -3.03 -4.32 -14.02
CA PHE A 62 -1.77 -4.08 -13.34
C PHE A 62 -1.98 -3.62 -11.90
N SER A 63 -2.91 -2.70 -11.67
CA SER A 63 -3.24 -2.21 -10.33
C SER A 63 -3.68 -3.34 -9.39
N LYS A 64 -4.47 -4.31 -9.87
CA LYS A 64 -4.84 -5.50 -9.09
C LYS A 64 -3.65 -6.41 -8.76
N GLN A 65 -2.63 -6.47 -9.62
CA GLN A 65 -1.42 -7.25 -9.35
C GLN A 65 -0.51 -6.57 -8.30
N ILE A 66 -0.59 -5.24 -8.18
CA ILE A 66 0.19 -4.49 -7.20
C ILE A 66 -0.54 -4.38 -5.87
N LEU A 67 -1.83 -4.05 -5.87
CA LEU A 67 -2.64 -3.81 -4.67
C LEU A 67 -3.10 -5.12 -4.01
N THR A 68 -2.16 -6.03 -3.77
CA THR A 68 -2.38 -7.29 -3.06
C THR A 68 -2.07 -7.13 -1.57
N PRO A 69 -2.69 -7.92 -0.67
CA PRO A 69 -2.37 -7.89 0.76
C PRO A 69 -0.88 -8.07 1.07
N GLU A 70 -0.19 -8.94 0.32
CA GLU A 70 1.25 -9.18 0.47
C GLU A 70 2.07 -7.93 0.16
N ASN A 71 1.76 -7.25 -0.94
CA ASN A 71 2.48 -6.03 -1.33
C ASN A 71 2.18 -4.86 -0.38
N ILE A 72 0.95 -4.80 0.15
CA ILE A 72 0.59 -3.83 1.18
C ILE A 72 1.38 -4.09 2.48
N ALA A 73 1.53 -5.36 2.90
CA ALA A 73 2.35 -5.71 4.05
C ALA A 73 3.81 -5.28 3.87
N LYS A 74 4.40 -5.54 2.69
CA LYS A 74 5.75 -5.06 2.33
C LYS A 74 5.86 -3.53 2.39
N ALA A 75 4.83 -2.79 1.94
CA ALA A 75 4.80 -1.34 2.05
C ALA A 75 4.84 -0.86 3.51
N TYR A 76 4.13 -1.54 4.42
CA TYR A 76 4.19 -1.25 5.86
C TYR A 76 5.56 -1.56 6.46
N GLU A 77 6.21 -2.64 6.04
CA GLU A 77 7.58 -2.96 6.49
C GLU A 77 8.58 -1.87 6.05
N LEU A 78 8.46 -1.39 4.82
CA LEU A 78 9.26 -0.26 4.33
C LEU A 78 8.97 1.02 5.12
N LYS A 79 7.70 1.31 5.39
CA LYS A 79 7.32 2.45 6.24
C LYS A 79 7.97 2.34 7.62
N ALA A 80 7.94 1.16 8.25
CA ALA A 80 8.56 0.95 9.55
C ALA A 80 10.08 1.15 9.52
N LYS A 81 10.76 0.86 8.40
CA LYS A 81 12.18 1.19 8.19
C LYS A 81 12.38 2.70 7.97
N ALA A 82 11.48 3.34 7.23
CA ALA A 82 11.53 4.79 6.97
C ALA A 82 11.34 5.59 8.26
N ASP A 83 10.36 5.23 9.08
CA ASP A 83 10.08 5.88 10.38
C ASP A 83 11.27 5.70 11.36
N LYS A 84 12.09 4.66 11.17
CA LYS A 84 13.35 4.42 11.93
C LYS A 84 14.57 5.10 11.32
N GLY A 85 14.43 5.77 10.18
CA GLY A 85 15.54 6.38 9.44
C GLY A 85 16.53 5.37 8.84
N THR A 86 16.16 4.10 8.69
CA THR A 86 17.05 3.03 8.21
C THR A 86 16.70 2.53 6.81
N ILE A 87 15.66 3.07 6.18
CA ILE A 87 15.25 2.69 4.84
C ILE A 87 16.37 2.97 3.83
N LYS A 88 16.68 1.97 3.02
CA LYS A 88 17.56 2.10 1.86
C LYS A 88 16.77 1.89 0.60
N LEU A 89 17.29 2.44 -0.49
CA LEU A 89 16.74 2.24 -1.81
C LEU A 89 16.61 0.74 -2.17
N THR A 90 17.62 -0.05 -1.83
CA THR A 90 17.62 -1.50 -2.06
C THR A 90 16.49 -2.22 -1.35
N ASP A 91 16.00 -1.70 -0.21
CA ASP A 91 14.84 -2.28 0.47
C ASP A 91 13.58 -2.14 -0.40
N VAL A 92 13.42 -0.99 -1.06
CA VAL A 92 12.27 -0.71 -1.93
C VAL A 92 12.32 -1.57 -3.19
N GLU A 93 13.50 -1.70 -3.80
CA GLU A 93 13.72 -2.53 -4.99
C GLU A 93 13.46 -4.02 -4.70
N GLN A 94 13.87 -4.50 -3.52
CA GLN A 94 13.62 -5.88 -3.08
C GLN A 94 12.15 -6.14 -2.74
N ALA A 95 11.47 -5.18 -2.15
CA ALA A 95 10.05 -5.28 -1.82
C ALA A 95 9.17 -5.31 -3.08
N PHE A 96 9.54 -4.52 -4.12
CA PHE A 96 8.74 -4.36 -5.33
C PHE A 96 9.56 -4.50 -6.62
N PRO A 97 10.08 -5.71 -6.93
CA PRO A 97 10.97 -5.92 -8.07
C PRO A 97 10.30 -5.63 -9.42
N ARG A 98 8.99 -5.90 -9.55
CA ARG A 98 8.24 -5.58 -10.78
C ARG A 98 8.04 -4.08 -11.00
N LEU A 99 7.85 -3.31 -9.91
CA LEU A 99 7.76 -1.85 -10.01
C LEU A 99 9.11 -1.24 -10.36
N ALA A 100 10.21 -1.75 -9.79
CA ALA A 100 11.56 -1.32 -10.12
C ALA A 100 11.94 -1.58 -11.60
N GLN A 101 11.35 -2.59 -12.23
CA GLN A 101 11.56 -2.90 -13.65
C GLN A 101 10.76 -2.00 -14.60
N GLN A 102 9.59 -1.55 -14.20
CA GLN A 102 8.66 -0.81 -15.07
C GLN A 102 8.72 0.71 -14.88
N ILE A 103 8.85 1.15 -13.63
CA ILE A 103 9.05 2.56 -13.33
C ILE A 103 10.56 2.75 -13.21
N PRO A 104 11.17 3.67 -13.98
CA PRO A 104 12.56 4.01 -13.79
C PRO A 104 12.67 4.77 -12.47
N PHE A 105 12.68 4.03 -11.35
CA PHE A 105 12.58 4.53 -9.98
C PHE A 105 13.70 5.55 -9.68
N TRP A 106 14.87 5.32 -10.29
CA TRP A 106 16.02 6.22 -10.31
C TRP A 106 15.79 7.58 -10.99
N SER A 107 14.82 7.67 -11.91
CA SER A 107 14.43 8.94 -12.54
C SER A 107 13.53 9.75 -11.62
N LEU A 108 12.62 9.11 -10.87
CA LEU A 108 11.75 9.77 -9.88
C LEU A 108 12.56 10.35 -8.71
N LEU A 109 13.59 9.66 -8.24
CA LEU A 109 14.44 10.14 -7.13
C LEU A 109 15.30 11.35 -7.50
N LYS A 110 15.64 11.54 -8.78
CA LYS A 110 16.30 12.76 -9.25
C LYS A 110 15.34 13.95 -9.32
N SER A 111 14.02 13.69 -9.34
CA SER A 111 12.97 14.72 -9.36
C SER A 111 12.70 15.30 -7.98
N PHE A 112 12.85 14.50 -6.92
CA PHE A 112 12.71 14.95 -5.54
C PHE A 112 14.04 15.53 -5.06
N LYS A 113 14.15 16.85 -5.03
CA LYS A 113 15.24 17.53 -4.30
C LYS A 113 14.98 17.32 -2.80
N PHE A 114 15.77 16.44 -2.18
CA PHE A 114 15.92 16.38 -0.73
C PHE A 114 16.89 17.48 -0.26
#